data_AF-A0A7J4PH20-F1
#
_entry.id   AF-A0A7J4PH20-F1
#
_cell.length_a   1.000
_cell.length_b   1.000
_cell.length_c   1.000
_cell.angle_alpha   90.00
_cell.angle_beta   90.00
_cell.angle_gamma   90.00
#
_symmetry.space_group_name_H-M   'P 1'
#
loop_
_entity.id
_entity.type
_entity.pdbx_description
1 polymer ?
#
loop_
_entity_poly.entity_id
_entity_poly.type
_entity_poly.pdbx_seq_one_letter_code
_entity_poly.pdbx_strand_id
1 'polypeptide(L)'
;MPKVAVGGTFQYMHDGHTKLIKKAFEVAGDGKVYIGLTSDEMLSKNHSIEKYESRESLLQEYIEKLQIPKEKYEIQKLSDPYGPTIKEDFDFIIVSPETYPVALKINHLREEQNLKPLKIEYVEYVMAEDRTPISTTRIAKGEIDRHGRLKTKS
;
A
#
# COMPACT_ATOMS: atom_id res chain seq x y z
N MET A 1 -17.23 6.25 12.26
CA MET A 1 -16.05 5.37 12.37
C MET A 1 -15.17 5.65 11.17
N PRO A 2 -13.86 5.91 11.33
CA PRO A 2 -12.99 6.34 10.24
C PRO A 2 -12.93 5.34 9.08
N LYS A 3 -12.98 5.83 7.85
CA LYS A 3 -12.67 5.05 6.65
C LYS A 3 -11.31 5.45 6.11
N VAL A 4 -10.37 4.51 6.13
CA VAL A 4 -8.97 4.76 5.77
C VAL A 4 -8.61 4.00 4.51
N ALA A 5 -8.13 4.69 3.48
CA ALA A 5 -7.64 4.07 2.26
C ALA A 5 -6.12 3.89 2.30
N VAL A 6 -5.63 2.76 1.80
CA VAL A 6 -4.22 2.50 1.53
C VAL A 6 -4.11 1.68 0.27
N GLY A 7 -3.14 1.95 -0.60
CA GLY A 7 -3.01 1.28 -1.88
C GLY A 7 -1.58 0.90 -2.22
N GLY A 8 -1.40 -0.18 -2.96
CA GLY A 8 -0.09 -0.60 -3.43
C GLY A 8 -0.13 -1.87 -4.27
N THR A 9 1.01 -2.17 -4.89
CA THR A 9 1.20 -3.44 -5.60
C THR A 9 1.50 -4.59 -4.65
N PHE A 10 2.10 -4.29 -3.48
CA PHE A 10 2.40 -5.23 -2.39
C PHE A 10 3.22 -6.47 -2.81
N GLN A 11 4.10 -6.33 -3.81
CA GLN A 11 5.02 -7.41 -4.18
C GLN A 11 6.19 -7.52 -3.18
N TYR A 12 6.68 -8.75 -2.95
CA TYR A 12 7.75 -9.05 -2.00
C TYR A 12 7.51 -8.37 -0.64
N MET A 13 6.35 -8.65 -0.02
CA MET A 13 5.92 -8.06 1.25
C MET A 13 7.10 -7.81 2.20
N HIS A 14 7.42 -6.54 2.42
CA HIS A 14 8.62 -6.07 3.10
C HIS A 14 8.29 -5.02 4.16
N ASP A 15 9.28 -4.60 4.94
CA ASP A 15 9.05 -3.75 6.12
C ASP A 15 8.48 -2.36 5.77
N GLY A 16 8.78 -1.84 4.57
CA GLY A 16 8.07 -0.67 4.01
C GLY A 16 6.55 -0.85 3.89
N HIS A 17 6.08 -1.93 3.26
CA HIS A 17 4.64 -2.25 3.19
C HIS A 17 4.04 -2.48 4.58
N THR A 18 4.78 -3.15 5.46
CA THR A 18 4.39 -3.38 6.85
C THR A 18 4.10 -2.08 7.58
N LYS A 19 5.01 -1.10 7.50
CA LYS A 19 4.86 0.21 8.15
C LYS A 19 3.62 0.94 7.61
N LEU A 20 3.40 0.89 6.29
CA LEU A 20 2.25 1.51 5.63
C LEU A 20 0.92 0.92 6.10
N ILE A 21 0.80 -0.43 6.08
CA ILE A 21 -0.41 -1.14 6.49
C ILE A 21 -0.69 -0.94 7.98
N LYS A 22 0.33 -1.03 8.85
CA LYS A 22 0.16 -0.79 10.28
C LYS A 22 -0.32 0.63 10.57
N LYS A 23 0.23 1.63 9.88
CA LYS A 23 -0.23 3.02 10.03
C LYS A 23 -1.70 3.18 9.62
N ALA A 24 -2.15 2.48 8.58
CA ALA A 24 -3.56 2.48 8.19
C ALA A 24 -4.48 1.97 9.29
N PHE A 25 -4.12 0.85 9.94
CA PHE A 25 -4.89 0.31 11.06
C PHE A 25 -4.82 1.20 12.31
N GLU A 26 -3.66 1.80 12.59
CA GLU A 26 -3.51 2.78 13.68
C GLU A 26 -4.43 4.00 13.50
N VAL A 27 -4.45 4.58 12.30
CA VAL A 27 -5.28 5.75 11.96
C VAL A 27 -6.77 5.38 11.94
N ALA A 28 -7.10 4.16 11.50
CA ALA A 28 -8.48 3.70 11.49
C ALA A 28 -9.03 3.55 12.91
N GLY A 29 -8.24 3.09 13.86
CA GLY A 29 -8.67 2.86 15.24
C GLY A 29 -9.84 1.88 15.31
N ASP A 30 -11.03 2.37 15.68
CA ASP A 30 -12.25 1.58 15.66
C ASP A 30 -12.85 1.41 14.25
N GLY A 31 -12.39 2.18 13.28
CA GLY A 31 -12.83 2.22 11.88
C GLY A 31 -12.48 1.01 11.01
N LYS A 32 -12.51 1.24 9.70
CA LYS A 32 -12.26 0.22 8.66
C LYS A 32 -11.17 0.68 7.69
N VAL A 33 -10.28 -0.23 7.33
CA VAL A 33 -9.21 -0.01 6.35
C VAL A 33 -9.58 -0.64 5.01
N TYR A 34 -9.47 0.14 3.94
CA TYR A 34 -9.68 -0.33 2.57
C TYR A 34 -8.32 -0.39 1.88
N ILE A 35 -7.92 -1.61 1.50
CA ILE A 35 -6.60 -1.92 0.98
C ILE A 35 -6.74 -2.19 -0.51
N GLY A 36 -6.35 -1.20 -1.32
CA GLY A 36 -6.32 -1.31 -2.77
C GLY A 36 -5.11 -2.11 -3.25
N LEU A 37 -5.33 -3.26 -3.87
CA LEU A 37 -4.30 -4.08 -4.48
C LEU A 37 -4.32 -3.89 -6.01
N THR A 38 -3.21 -3.43 -6.57
CA THR A 38 -3.07 -3.17 -8.01
C THR A 38 -3.37 -4.43 -8.85
N SER A 39 -4.19 -4.32 -9.89
CA SER A 39 -4.46 -5.42 -10.82
C SER A 39 -3.29 -5.74 -11.74
N ASP A 40 -3.31 -6.91 -12.38
CA ASP A 40 -2.25 -7.30 -13.32
C ASP A 40 -2.25 -6.45 -14.59
N GLU A 41 -3.42 -5.96 -15.03
CA GLU A 41 -3.57 -5.09 -16.20
C GLU A 41 -2.87 -3.74 -16.00
N MET A 42 -2.94 -3.20 -14.78
CA MET A 42 -2.22 -1.97 -14.40
C MET A 42 -0.69 -2.16 -14.38
N LEU A 43 -0.23 -3.40 -14.28
CA LEU A 43 1.18 -3.78 -14.18
C LEU A 43 1.76 -4.29 -15.50
N SER A 44 0.97 -4.26 -16.59
CA SER A 44 1.21 -4.92 -17.89
C SER A 44 2.56 -4.66 -18.59
N LYS A 45 3.41 -3.78 -18.08
CA LYS A 45 4.78 -3.55 -18.56
C LYS A 45 5.88 -4.20 -17.72
N ASN A 46 5.53 -4.89 -16.63
CA ASN A 46 6.50 -5.36 -15.63
C ASN A 46 6.36 -6.87 -15.40
N HIS A 47 6.96 -7.67 -16.28
CA HIS A 47 6.88 -9.14 -16.27
C HIS A 47 7.48 -9.82 -15.03
N SER A 48 8.16 -9.07 -14.17
CA SER A 48 8.74 -9.56 -12.92
C SER A 48 7.77 -9.54 -11.74
N ILE A 49 6.50 -9.16 -11.96
CA ILE A 49 5.50 -9.06 -10.91
C ILE A 49 4.63 -10.31 -10.86
N GLU A 50 4.46 -10.87 -9.66
CA GLU A 50 3.54 -11.98 -9.38
C GLU A 50 2.10 -11.62 -9.73
N LYS A 51 1.30 -12.63 -10.08
CA LYS A 51 -0.14 -12.45 -10.38
C LYS A 51 -0.91 -11.88 -9.19
N TYR A 52 -2.02 -11.23 -9.49
CA TYR A 52 -2.90 -10.61 -8.50
C TYR A 52 -3.25 -11.57 -7.37
N GLU A 53 -3.67 -12.80 -7.69
CA GLU A 53 -4.15 -13.78 -6.71
C GLU A 53 -3.03 -14.20 -5.73
N SER A 54 -1.80 -14.31 -6.21
CA SER A 54 -0.63 -14.61 -5.38
C SER A 54 -0.30 -13.46 -4.43
N ARG A 55 -0.38 -12.21 -4.93
CA ARG A 55 -0.16 -11.01 -4.11
C ARG A 55 -1.27 -10.81 -3.08
N GLU A 56 -2.52 -11.08 -3.46
CA GLU A 56 -3.68 -11.02 -2.58
C GLU A 56 -3.56 -12.04 -1.44
N SER A 57 -3.21 -13.29 -1.77
CA SER A 57 -3.01 -14.35 -0.78
C SER A 57 -1.94 -13.98 0.25
N LEU A 58 -0.80 -13.45 -0.22
CA LEU A 58 0.29 -12.99 0.65
C LEU A 58 -0.10 -11.80 1.52
N LEU A 59 -0.86 -10.86 0.96
CA LEU A 59 -1.40 -9.71 1.71
C LEU A 59 -2.39 -10.16 2.78
N GLN A 60 -3.28 -11.10 2.45
CA GLN A 60 -4.22 -11.65 3.42
C GLN A 60 -3.50 -12.40 4.54
N GLU A 61 -2.57 -13.29 4.22
CA GLU A 61 -1.75 -14.02 5.21
C GLU A 61 -1.00 -13.05 6.13
N TYR A 62 -0.48 -11.96 5.56
CA TYR A 62 0.19 -10.92 6.32
C TYR A 62 -0.73 -10.22 7.31
N ILE A 63 -1.93 -9.81 6.89
CA ILE A 63 -2.90 -9.12 7.77
C ILE A 63 -3.41 -10.09 8.85
N GLU A 64 -3.65 -11.35 8.51
CA GLU A 64 -4.03 -12.40 9.47
C GLU A 64 -2.97 -12.58 10.57
N LYS A 65 -1.67 -12.50 10.22
CA LYS A 65 -0.57 -12.52 11.21
C LYS A 65 -0.54 -11.30 12.12
N LEU A 66 -1.11 -10.17 11.72
CA LEU A 66 -1.29 -9.00 12.58
C LEU A 66 -2.49 -9.15 13.54
N GLN A 67 -3.19 -10.28 13.50
CA GLN A 67 -4.39 -10.56 14.31
C GLN A 67 -5.50 -9.51 14.14
N ILE A 68 -5.58 -8.90 12.95
CA ILE A 68 -6.62 -7.95 12.62
C ILE A 68 -7.91 -8.72 12.23
N PRO A 69 -9.07 -8.42 12.84
CA PRO A 69 -10.34 -9.03 12.47
C PRO A 69 -10.74 -8.74 11.02
N LYS A 70 -11.36 -9.71 10.32
CA LYS A 70 -11.73 -9.58 8.90
C LYS A 70 -12.71 -8.45 8.61
N GLU A 71 -13.54 -8.09 9.58
CA GLU A 71 -14.48 -6.96 9.48
C GLU A 71 -13.81 -5.58 9.51
N LYS A 72 -12.56 -5.50 10.00
CA LYS A 72 -11.79 -4.25 10.09
C LYS A 72 -11.12 -3.86 8.79
N TYR A 73 -11.13 -4.73 7.78
CA TYR A 73 -10.54 -4.39 6.51
C TYR A 73 -11.30 -4.95 5.30
N GLU A 74 -10.94 -4.44 4.14
CA GLU A 74 -11.42 -4.94 2.86
C GLU A 74 -10.28 -4.81 1.85
N ILE A 75 -9.95 -5.91 1.17
CA ILE A 75 -8.99 -5.88 0.06
C ILE A 75 -9.80 -5.69 -1.22
N GLN A 76 -9.43 -4.70 -2.02
CA GLN A 76 -10.11 -4.38 -3.27
C GLN A 76 -9.12 -4.36 -4.42
N LYS A 77 -9.47 -5.04 -5.52
CA LYS A 77 -8.70 -4.99 -6.76
C LYS A 77 -8.82 -3.60 -7.38
N LEU A 78 -7.69 -2.94 -7.60
CA LEU A 78 -7.61 -1.66 -8.30
C LEU A 78 -7.40 -1.89 -9.79
N SER A 79 -8.27 -1.31 -10.62
CA SER A 79 -8.13 -1.28 -12.08
C SER A 79 -7.65 0.08 -12.62
N ASP A 80 -7.53 1.08 -11.74
CA ASP A 80 -6.97 2.40 -12.03
C ASP A 80 -6.23 2.96 -10.79
N PRO A 81 -5.39 4.01 -10.95
CA PRO A 81 -4.59 4.56 -9.84
C PRO A 81 -5.38 5.20 -8.69
N TYR A 82 -6.68 5.50 -8.89
CA TYR A 82 -7.51 6.22 -7.92
C TYR A 82 -8.44 5.26 -7.16
N GLY A 83 -8.92 4.21 -7.82
CA GLY A 83 -9.83 3.24 -7.23
C GLY A 83 -11.12 3.88 -6.72
N PRO A 84 -11.67 3.43 -5.58
CA PRO A 84 -12.92 3.99 -5.05
C PRO A 84 -12.73 5.40 -4.44
N THR A 85 -11.50 5.87 -4.27
CA THR A 85 -11.20 7.08 -3.48
C THR A 85 -11.71 8.38 -4.10
N ILE A 86 -12.12 8.36 -5.38
CA ILE A 86 -12.75 9.51 -6.06
C ILE A 86 -14.27 9.36 -6.21
N LYS A 87 -14.86 8.25 -5.74
CA LYS A 87 -16.29 7.96 -5.87
C LYS A 87 -16.97 7.80 -4.51
N GLU A 88 -16.26 7.22 -3.56
CA GLU A 88 -16.75 6.92 -2.22
C GLU A 88 -16.20 7.92 -1.20
N ASP A 89 -16.84 7.95 -0.03
CA ASP A 89 -16.42 8.79 1.08
C ASP A 89 -15.37 8.06 1.95
N PHE A 90 -14.21 8.70 2.07
CA PHE A 90 -13.08 8.27 2.90
C PHE A 90 -12.61 9.46 3.73
N ASP A 91 -12.11 9.17 4.93
CA ASP A 91 -11.60 10.21 5.82
C ASP A 91 -10.09 10.43 5.62
N PHE A 92 -9.35 9.34 5.40
CA PHE A 92 -7.89 9.35 5.33
C PHE A 92 -7.39 8.53 4.14
N ILE A 93 -6.22 8.92 3.63
CA ILE A 93 -5.41 8.11 2.72
C ILE A 93 -3.98 8.01 3.26
N ILE A 94 -3.50 6.79 3.45
CA ILE A 94 -2.13 6.52 3.89
C ILE A 94 -1.25 6.36 2.67
N VAL A 95 -0.15 7.10 2.64
CA VAL A 95 0.75 7.12 1.48
C VAL A 95 2.20 7.00 1.89
N SER A 96 2.98 6.40 1.00
CA SER A 96 4.44 6.45 1.03
C SER A 96 4.92 7.63 0.16
N PRO A 97 6.22 7.93 0.12
CA PRO A 97 6.74 8.93 -0.81
C PRO A 97 6.43 8.59 -2.28
N GLU A 98 6.29 7.30 -2.61
CA GLU A 98 5.94 6.82 -3.96
C GLU A 98 4.49 7.12 -4.33
N THR A 99 3.56 6.99 -3.38
CA THR A 99 2.11 7.18 -3.64
C THR A 99 1.59 8.57 -3.27
N TYR A 100 2.42 9.42 -2.64
CA TYR A 100 2.05 10.78 -2.28
C TYR A 100 1.59 11.65 -3.46
N PRO A 101 2.27 11.67 -4.63
CA PRO A 101 1.80 12.43 -5.78
C PRO A 101 0.41 12.00 -6.26
N VAL A 102 0.09 10.71 -6.16
CA VAL A 102 -1.22 10.17 -6.52
C VAL A 102 -2.30 10.67 -5.55
N ALA A 103 -2.01 10.71 -4.24
CA ALA A 103 -2.95 11.27 -3.25
C ALA A 103 -3.24 12.77 -3.45
N LEU A 104 -2.23 13.55 -3.84
CA LEU A 104 -2.44 14.95 -4.23
C LEU A 104 -3.38 15.05 -5.43
N LYS A 105 -3.18 14.20 -6.46
CA LYS A 105 -4.07 14.17 -7.62
C LYS A 105 -5.48 13.71 -7.26
N ILE A 106 -5.64 12.73 -6.35
CA ILE A 106 -6.93 12.29 -5.83
C ILE A 106 -7.67 13.46 -5.16
N ASN A 107 -7.02 14.20 -4.27
CA ASN A 107 -7.67 15.34 -3.61
C ASN A 107 -8.08 16.44 -4.59
N HIS A 108 -7.25 16.72 -5.61
CA HIS A 108 -7.62 17.64 -6.66
C HIS A 108 -8.84 17.17 -7.46
N LEU A 109 -8.90 15.89 -7.86
CA LEU A 109 -10.06 15.31 -8.55
C LEU A 109 -11.32 15.31 -7.67
N ARG A 110 -11.16 15.13 -6.35
CA ARG A 110 -12.25 15.20 -5.38
C ARG A 110 -12.80 16.62 -5.30
N GLU A 111 -11.93 17.63 -5.23
CA GLU A 111 -12.35 19.04 -5.25
C GLU A 111 -13.12 19.40 -6.52
N GLU A 112 -12.65 18.96 -7.71
CA GLU A 112 -13.35 19.14 -8.98
C GLU A 112 -14.76 18.52 -8.98
N GLN A 113 -14.97 17.48 -8.18
CA GLN A 113 -16.25 16.78 -8.02
C GLN A 113 -17.05 17.23 -6.79
N ASN A 114 -16.63 18.30 -6.10
CA ASN A 114 -17.23 18.79 -4.85
C ASN A 114 -17.25 17.74 -3.72
N LEU A 115 -16.28 16.81 -3.74
CA LEU A 115 -16.06 15.85 -2.66
C LEU A 115 -15.07 16.43 -1.64
N LYS A 116 -15.28 16.08 -0.37
CA LYS A 116 -14.38 16.49 0.71
C LYS A 116 -12.97 15.92 0.50
N PRO A 117 -11.89 16.71 0.62
CA PRO A 117 -10.54 16.20 0.47
C PRO A 117 -10.21 15.18 1.58
N LEU A 118 -9.41 14.17 1.22
CA LEU A 118 -8.89 13.16 2.13
C LEU A 118 -7.77 13.75 2.98
N LYS A 119 -7.73 13.40 4.27
CA LYS A 119 -6.57 13.67 5.11
C LYS A 119 -5.43 12.74 4.69
N ILE A 120 -4.32 13.31 4.24
CA ILE A 120 -3.17 12.53 3.80
C ILE A 120 -2.26 12.25 5.01
N GLU A 121 -2.05 10.97 5.30
CA GLU A 121 -1.10 10.52 6.31
C GLU A 121 0.14 9.97 5.61
N TYR A 122 1.25 10.69 5.77
CA TYR A 122 2.51 10.38 5.08
C TYR A 122 3.39 9.45 5.91
N VAL A 123 3.83 8.35 5.31
CA VAL A 123 4.69 7.35 5.93
C VAL A 123 6.04 7.33 5.22
N GLU A 124 7.09 7.81 5.91
CA GLU A 124 8.45 7.79 5.37
C GLU A 124 8.95 6.37 5.07
N TYR A 125 9.88 6.28 4.11
CA TYR A 125 10.56 5.04 3.75
C TYR A 125 11.16 4.31 4.96
N VAL A 126 11.16 2.98 4.88
CA VAL A 126 11.98 2.15 5.75
C VAL A 126 13.32 1.95 5.05
N MET A 127 14.41 2.23 5.76
CA MET A 127 15.77 2.14 5.21
C MET A 127 16.34 0.74 5.44
N ALA A 128 17.12 0.25 4.48
CA ALA A 128 17.97 -0.92 4.62
C ALA A 128 19.24 -0.58 5.43
N GLU A 129 20.06 -1.59 5.72
CA GLU A 129 21.33 -1.45 6.47
C GLU A 129 22.31 -0.45 5.83
N ASP A 130 22.26 -0.31 4.50
CA ASP A 130 23.07 0.64 3.75
C ASP A 130 22.49 2.06 3.68
N ARG A 131 21.43 2.34 4.44
CA ARG A 131 20.70 3.63 4.47
C ARG A 131 20.02 4.00 3.15
N THR A 132 19.88 3.05 2.23
CA THR A 132 19.04 3.21 1.03
C THR A 132 17.65 2.62 1.31
N PRO A 133 16.55 3.21 0.80
CA PRO A 133 15.21 2.66 1.01
C PRO A 133 15.09 1.18 0.63
N ILE A 134 14.31 0.43 1.43
CA ILE A 134 13.85 -0.91 1.05
C ILE A 134 12.88 -0.77 -0.12
N SER A 135 13.08 -1.57 -1.16
CA SER A 135 12.14 -1.64 -2.29
C SER A 135 12.08 -3.04 -2.90
N THR A 136 10.93 -3.35 -3.48
CA THR A 136 10.67 -4.55 -4.30
C THR A 136 11.79 -4.83 -5.30
N THR A 137 12.27 -3.80 -6.01
CA THR A 137 13.32 -3.95 -7.02
C THR A 137 14.63 -4.46 -6.43
N ARG A 138 15.03 -3.97 -5.25
CA ARG A 138 16.27 -4.39 -4.59
C ARG A 138 16.18 -5.81 -4.06
N ILE A 139 15.00 -6.19 -3.54
CA ILE A 139 14.73 -7.57 -3.11
C ILE A 139 14.77 -8.51 -4.32
N ALA A 140 14.15 -8.13 -5.44
CA ALA A 140 14.13 -8.91 -6.68
C ALA A 140 15.55 -9.12 -7.26
N LYS A 141 16.40 -8.09 -7.19
CA LYS A 141 17.82 -8.17 -7.59
C LYS A 141 18.69 -8.93 -6.59
N GLY A 142 18.14 -9.33 -5.45
CA GLY A 142 18.88 -10.00 -4.40
C GLY A 142 19.91 -9.11 -3.71
N GLU A 143 19.73 -7.78 -3.73
CA GLU A 143 20.62 -6.84 -3.02
C GLU A 143 20.35 -6.88 -1.51
N ILE A 144 19.07 -7.00 -1.14
CA ILE A 144 18.60 -7.05 0.25
C ILE A 144 17.56 -8.14 0.45
N ASP A 145 17.32 -8.53 1.71
CA ASP A 145 16.12 -9.27 2.10
C ASP A 145 14.92 -8.32 2.37
N ARG A 146 13.76 -8.90 2.71
CA ARG A 146 12.52 -8.16 2.99
C ARG A 146 12.57 -7.26 4.23
N HIS A 147 13.61 -7.41 5.06
CA HIS A 147 13.87 -6.62 6.26
C HIS A 147 14.98 -5.58 6.05
N GLY A 148 15.51 -5.47 4.82
CA GLY A 148 16.56 -4.52 4.50
C GLY A 148 17.97 -4.98 4.88
N ARG A 149 18.18 -6.27 5.16
CA ARG A 149 19.52 -6.81 5.40
C ARG A 149 20.24 -7.01 4.09
N LEU A 150 21.51 -6.60 4.00
CA LEU A 150 22.31 -6.79 2.79
C LEU A 150 22.54 -8.28 2.55
N LYS A 151 22.32 -8.73 1.31
CA LYS A 151 22.75 -10.06 0.90
C LYS A 151 24.20 -9.95 0.43
N THR A 152 25.12 -10.53 1.19
CA THR A 152 26.51 -10.70 0.74
C THR A 152 26.52 -11.54 -0.53
N LYS A 153 27.15 -11.05 -1.60
CA LYS A 153 27.47 -11.88 -2.75
C LYS A 153 28.45 -12.96 -2.28
N SER A 154 27.98 -14.20 -2.16
CA SER A 154 28.85 -15.38 -2.05
C SER A 154 29.60 -15.61 -3.36
#